data_AF-A0A7K5Q9T8-F1
#
_entry.id   AF-A0A7K5Q9T8-F1
#
_cell.length_a   1.000
_cell.length_b   1.000
_cell.length_c   1.000
_cell.angle_alpha   90.00
_cell.angle_beta   90.00
_cell.angle_gamma   90.00
#
_symmetry.space_group_name_H-M   'P 1'
#
loop_
_entity.id
_entity.type
_entity.pdbx_description
1 polymer ?
#
loop_
_entity_poly.entity_id
_entity_poly.type
_entity_poly.pdbx_seq_one_letter_code
_entity_poly.pdbx_strand_id
1 'polypeptide(L)'
;NDPKPGNLHGNGPDPPRRRPRRSPPAPPRPCKETFTVFYHESDADTATATQPPWMENPYVKVDTVAAEHLTRPGGGARRGARVNRKVLRLGPLSRAGFYLA
;
A
#
# COMPACT_ATOMS: atom_id res chain seq x y z
N ASN A 1 19.53 74.38 -14.73
CA ASN A 1 18.24 73.70 -14.55
C ASN A 1 18.20 72.53 -15.51
N ASP A 2 18.92 71.46 -15.17
CA ASP A 2 18.88 70.19 -15.89
C ASP A 2 17.83 69.28 -15.25
N PRO A 3 16.91 68.68 -16.04
CA PRO A 3 15.89 67.80 -15.50
C PRO A 3 16.46 66.41 -15.18
N LYS A 4 16.14 65.92 -13.98
CA LYS A 4 16.46 64.60 -13.44
C LYS A 4 15.87 63.49 -14.33
N PRO A 5 16.59 62.38 -14.63
CA PRO A 5 16.01 61.27 -15.38
C PRO A 5 14.91 60.59 -14.58
N GLY A 6 13.77 60.37 -15.24
CA GLY A 6 12.54 59.84 -14.68
C GLY A 6 12.65 58.38 -14.23
N ASN A 7 11.86 58.07 -13.21
CA ASN A 7 11.71 56.75 -12.60
C ASN A 7 11.03 55.79 -13.59
N LEU A 8 11.79 54.99 -14.33
CA LEU A 8 11.24 53.94 -15.21
C LEU A 8 10.86 52.73 -14.35
N HIS A 9 9.64 52.71 -13.82
CA HIS A 9 8.98 51.47 -13.41
C HIS A 9 8.61 50.70 -14.68
N GLY A 10 9.59 49.99 -15.23
CA GLY A 10 9.38 49.06 -16.33
C GLY A 10 8.70 47.79 -15.82
N ASN A 11 7.41 47.63 -16.13
CA ASN A 11 6.70 46.36 -16.08
C ASN A 11 7.34 45.38 -17.09
N GLY A 12 8.46 44.77 -16.71
CA GLY A 12 9.03 43.65 -17.47
C GLY A 12 8.22 42.37 -17.21
N PRO A 13 8.05 41.48 -18.21
CA PRO A 13 7.41 40.20 -17.98
C PRO A 13 8.22 39.39 -16.95
N ASP A 14 7.54 38.82 -15.96
CA ASP A 14 8.15 37.95 -14.97
C ASP A 14 8.95 36.83 -15.67
N PRO A 15 10.19 36.55 -15.24
CA PRO A 15 10.96 35.45 -15.80
C PRO A 15 10.20 34.14 -15.59
N PRO A 16 10.23 33.20 -16.56
CA PRO A 16 9.49 31.95 -16.45
C PRO A 16 9.91 31.23 -15.17
N ARG A 17 8.94 31.00 -14.28
CA ARG A 17 9.15 30.23 -13.05
C ARG A 17 9.78 28.90 -13.43
N ARG A 18 11.05 28.71 -13.06
CA ARG A 18 11.73 27.42 -13.26
C ARG A 18 10.89 26.36 -12.57
N ARG A 19 10.47 25.33 -13.32
CA ARG A 19 9.78 24.18 -12.72
C ARG A 19 10.66 23.67 -11.57
N PRO A 20 10.12 23.48 -10.37
CA PRO A 20 10.89 22.90 -9.29
C PRO A 20 11.46 21.58 -9.80
N ARG A 21 12.77 21.37 -9.58
CA ARG A 21 13.44 20.11 -9.90
C ARG A 21 12.60 19.01 -9.25
N ARG A 22 11.94 18.20 -10.08
CA ARG A 22 11.14 17.07 -9.61
C ARG A 22 12.13 16.14 -8.92
N SER A 23 11.92 15.89 -7.62
CA SER A 23 12.69 14.89 -6.90
C SER A 23 12.70 13.58 -7.70
N PRO A 24 13.81 12.82 -7.70
CA PRO A 24 13.84 11.52 -8.37
C PRO A 24 12.62 10.70 -7.94
N PRO A 25 11.91 10.03 -8.87
CA PRO A 25 10.82 9.16 -8.49
C PRO A 25 11.35 8.13 -7.50
N ALA A 26 10.63 7.93 -6.39
CA ALA A 26 10.96 6.87 -5.46
C ALA A 26 11.09 5.55 -6.23
N PRO A 27 12.06 4.68 -5.86
CA PRO A 27 12.23 3.41 -6.56
C PRO A 27 10.88 2.68 -6.58
N PRO A 28 10.49 2.12 -7.74
CA PRO A 28 9.25 1.37 -7.84
C PRO A 28 9.30 0.25 -6.80
N ARG A 29 8.34 0.24 -5.89
CA ARG A 29 8.21 -0.89 -4.96
C ARG A 29 7.92 -2.13 -5.79
N PRO A 30 8.59 -3.26 -5.55
CA PRO A 30 8.27 -4.50 -6.24
C PRO A 30 6.80 -4.83 -5.93
N CYS A 31 5.99 -4.98 -6.97
CA CYS A 31 4.63 -5.48 -6.84
C CYS A 31 4.70 -6.88 -6.24
N LYS A 32 3.96 -7.12 -5.15
CA LYS A 32 3.78 -8.46 -4.59
C LYS A 32 2.43 -9.01 -5.03
N GLU A 33 2.44 -10.26 -5.47
CA GLU A 33 1.26 -11.00 -5.94
C GLU A 33 0.87 -12.11 -4.94
N THR A 34 1.32 -11.95 -3.70
CA THR A 34 1.13 -12.88 -2.59
C THR A 34 0.63 -12.14 -1.36
N PHE A 35 -0.23 -12.78 -0.57
CA PHE A 35 -0.56 -12.35 0.79
C PHE A 35 -0.16 -13.44 1.78
N THR A 36 0.07 -13.08 3.04
CA THR A 36 0.36 -14.07 4.09
C THR A 36 -0.85 -14.13 5.02
N VAL A 37 -1.23 -15.35 5.41
CA VAL A 37 -2.30 -15.59 6.39
C VAL A 37 -1.70 -15.96 7.72
N PHE A 38 -2.21 -15.37 8.79
CA PHE A 38 -1.85 -15.68 10.17
C PHE A 38 -3.09 -15.99 11.01
N TYR A 39 -2.90 -16.67 12.14
CA TYR A 39 -3.94 -16.85 13.16
C TYR A 39 -3.45 -16.54 14.58
N HIS A 40 -4.37 -16.14 15.46
CA HIS A 40 -4.10 -15.96 16.89
C HIS A 40 -5.25 -16.53 17.72
N GLU A 41 -4.97 -17.51 18.57
CA GLU A 41 -5.96 -18.12 19.47
C GLU A 41 -6.26 -17.23 20.68
N SER A 42 -7.52 -17.14 21.09
CA SER A 42 -7.96 -16.39 22.28
C SER A 42 -9.11 -17.11 22.98
N ASP A 43 -9.18 -17.01 24.30
CA ASP A 43 -10.28 -17.57 25.09
C ASP A 43 -11.51 -16.65 25.14
N ALA A 44 -11.38 -15.41 24.67
CA ALA A 44 -12.47 -14.42 24.60
C ALA A 44 -12.26 -13.40 23.47
N ASP A 45 -13.30 -12.62 23.18
CA ASP A 45 -13.25 -11.50 22.23
C ASP A 45 -12.51 -10.29 22.83
N THR A 46 -11.18 -10.30 22.75
CA THR A 46 -10.26 -9.33 23.37
C THR A 46 -9.50 -8.48 22.36
N ALA A 47 -9.74 -8.64 21.05
CA ALA A 47 -9.04 -7.88 20.03
C ALA A 47 -9.37 -6.38 20.12
N THR A 48 -8.34 -5.54 19.98
CA THR A 48 -8.44 -4.09 19.92
C THR A 48 -7.71 -3.57 18.68
N ALA A 49 -7.74 -2.26 18.44
CA ALA A 49 -7.01 -1.67 17.32
C ALA A 49 -5.49 -1.94 17.33
N THR A 50 -4.92 -2.23 18.51
CA THR A 50 -3.47 -2.43 18.69
C THR A 50 -3.10 -3.79 19.29
N GLN A 51 -4.07 -4.57 19.76
CA GLN A 51 -3.85 -5.89 20.38
C GLN A 51 -4.70 -6.98 19.69
N PRO A 52 -4.15 -8.19 19.46
CA PRO A 52 -2.73 -8.54 19.59
C PRO A 52 -1.87 -7.68 18.64
N PRO A 53 -0.58 -7.42 18.96
CA PRO A 53 0.30 -6.63 18.12
C PRO A 53 0.32 -7.14 16.66
N TRP A 54 0.28 -6.22 15.70
CA TRP A 54 0.25 -6.51 14.25
C TRP A 54 1.62 -6.98 13.71
N MET A 55 2.08 -8.13 14.20
CA MET A 55 3.37 -8.73 13.86
C MET A 55 3.35 -10.25 14.07
N GLU A 56 4.30 -10.94 13.45
CA GLU A 56 4.58 -12.35 13.72
C GLU A 56 5.03 -12.50 15.19
N ASN A 57 4.41 -13.42 15.92
CA ASN A 57 4.40 -13.49 17.39
C ASN A 57 3.75 -12.24 18.06
N PRO A 58 2.46 -12.31 18.46
CA PRO A 58 1.75 -13.53 18.87
C PRO A 58 0.96 -14.21 17.75
N TYR A 59 0.87 -13.60 16.56
CA TYR A 59 0.27 -14.25 15.40
C TYR A 59 1.16 -15.37 14.88
N VAL A 60 0.56 -16.54 14.66
CA VAL A 60 1.20 -17.71 14.08
C VAL A 60 0.98 -17.71 12.58
N LYS A 61 2.06 -17.78 11.81
CA LYS A 61 2.01 -17.81 10.34
C LYS A 61 1.43 -19.14 9.86
N VAL A 62 0.43 -19.07 8.97
CA VAL A 62 -0.21 -20.24 8.36
C VAL A 62 0.45 -20.57 7.03
N ASP A 63 0.40 -19.64 6.07
CA ASP A 63 0.95 -19.82 4.74
C ASP A 63 1.15 -18.46 4.06
N THR A 64 2.05 -18.38 3.08
CA THR A 64 2.13 -17.27 2.14
C THR A 64 1.45 -17.69 0.83
N VAL A 65 0.24 -17.18 0.64
CA VAL A 65 -0.66 -17.55 -0.46
C VAL A 65 -0.36 -16.69 -1.69
N ALA A 66 -0.03 -17.36 -2.78
CA ALA A 66 0.06 -16.77 -4.11
C ALA A 66 -1.24 -16.95 -4.90
N ALA A 67 -1.51 -16.04 -5.84
CA ALA A 67 -2.55 -16.23 -6.85
C ALA A 67 -2.03 -17.17 -7.96
N GLU A 68 -2.81 -18.20 -8.31
CA GLU A 68 -2.52 -19.06 -9.47
C GLU A 68 -2.83 -18.36 -10.79
N HIS A 69 -3.87 -17.52 -10.80
CA HIS A 69 -4.34 -16.78 -11.95
C HIS A 69 -4.27 -15.28 -11.66
N LEU A 70 -3.38 -14.58 -12.36
CA LEU A 70 -3.22 -13.13 -12.26
C LEU A 70 -4.13 -12.42 -13.27
N THR A 71 -4.80 -11.36 -12.82
CA THR A 71 -5.62 -10.52 -13.70
C THR A 71 -4.72 -9.45 -14.33
N ARG A 72 -4.66 -9.39 -15.66
CA ARG A 72 -3.84 -8.40 -16.38
C ARG A 72 -4.61 -7.09 -16.60
N PRO A 73 -4.07 -5.93 -16.18
CA PRO A 73 -4.65 -4.64 -16.52
C PRO A 73 -4.58 -4.41 -18.04
N GLY A 74 -5.71 -4.09 -18.69
CA GLY A 74 -5.77 -3.80 -20.13
C GLY A 74 -6.27 -4.95 -21.02
N GLY A 75 -6.49 -6.14 -20.46
CA GLY A 75 -7.35 -7.14 -21.10
C GLY A 75 -8.80 -6.71 -20.89
N GLY A 76 -9.47 -6.25 -21.95
CA GLY A 76 -10.85 -5.77 -21.89
C GLY A 76 -11.75 -6.63 -20.99
N ALA A 77 -12.56 -5.96 -20.17
CA ALA A 77 -13.24 -6.43 -18.96
C ALA A 77 -14.22 -7.63 -19.07
N ARG A 78 -14.07 -8.55 -20.03
CA ARG A 78 -15.09 -9.58 -20.28
C ARG A 78 -14.60 -11.00 -20.62
N ARG A 79 -13.29 -11.29 -20.62
CA ARG A 79 -12.83 -12.67 -20.89
C ARG A 79 -11.74 -13.13 -19.91
N GLY A 80 -12.18 -13.68 -18.78
CA GLY A 80 -11.37 -14.66 -18.04
C GLY A 80 -10.67 -14.20 -16.76
N ALA A 81 -11.23 -13.25 -16.00
CA ALA A 81 -10.83 -13.11 -14.60
C ALA A 81 -11.20 -14.41 -13.87
N ARG A 82 -10.18 -15.18 -13.46
CA ARG A 82 -10.35 -16.45 -12.75
C ARG A 82 -10.22 -16.21 -11.26
N VAL A 83 -11.13 -16.80 -10.48
CA VAL A 83 -11.08 -16.74 -9.02
C VAL A 83 -10.03 -17.73 -8.53
N ASN A 84 -9.13 -17.26 -7.67
CA ASN A 84 -8.16 -18.10 -6.97
C ASN A 84 -8.79 -18.66 -5.69
N ARG A 85 -8.59 -19.94 -5.39
CA ARG A 85 -9.07 -20.57 -4.16
C ARG A 85 -7.93 -21.35 -3.50
N LYS A 86 -7.68 -21.07 -2.22
CA LYS A 86 -6.72 -21.79 -1.39
C LYS A 86 -7.46 -22.34 -0.17
N VAL A 87 -7.21 -23.61 0.16
CA VAL A 87 -7.68 -24.22 1.41
C VAL A 87 -6.49 -24.31 2.36
N LEU A 88 -6.65 -23.75 3.56
CA LEU A 88 -5.63 -23.74 4.61
C LEU A 88 -6.12 -24.56 5.79
N ARG A 89 -5.20 -25.24 6.47
CA ARG A 89 -5.48 -25.99 7.70
C ARG A 89 -4.82 -25.26 8.86
N LEU A 90 -5.59 -25.02 9.92
CA LEU A 90 -5.14 -24.35 11.14
C LEU A 90 -5.08 -25.38 12.28
N GLY A 91 -4.06 -25.30 13.12
CA GLY A 91 -4.03 -26.02 14.39
C GLY A 91 -3.17 -27.30 14.43
N PRO A 92 -3.23 -28.05 15.55
CA PRO A 92 -4.36 -28.15 16.48
C PRO A 92 -4.68 -26.87 17.27
N LEU A 93 -5.98 -26.55 17.39
CA LEU A 93 -6.48 -25.42 18.18
C LEU A 93 -6.93 -25.92 19.56
N SER A 94 -6.73 -25.10 20.59
CA SER A 94 -6.92 -25.46 22.00
C SER A 94 -7.67 -24.41 22.82
N ARG A 95 -7.73 -23.14 22.38
CA ARG A 95 -8.47 -22.07 23.05
C ARG A 95 -9.93 -22.00 22.60
N ALA A 96 -10.71 -21.15 23.26
CA ALA A 96 -12.14 -20.99 22.94
C ALA A 96 -12.42 -20.45 21.53
N GLY A 97 -11.50 -19.69 20.93
CA GLY A 97 -11.65 -19.13 19.59
C GLY A 97 -10.33 -18.62 19.00
N PHE A 98 -10.39 -17.99 17.83
CA PHE A 98 -9.23 -17.43 17.14
C PHE A 98 -9.59 -16.27 16.20
N TYR A 99 -8.59 -15.45 15.87
CA TYR A 99 -8.63 -14.42 14.83
C TYR A 99 -7.77 -14.81 13.64
N LEU A 100 -8.13 -14.34 12.44
CA LEU A 100 -7.32 -14.42 11.22
C LEU A 100 -6.84 -13.02 10.81
N ALA A 101 -5.61 -12.95 10.32
CA ALA A 101 -4.99 -11.72 9.81
C ALA A 101 -4.26 -11.97 8.49
#